data_AF-A0A351UUM4-F1
#
_entry.id   AF-A0A351UUM4-F1
#
_cell.length_a   1.000
_cell.length_b   1.000
_cell.length_c   1.000
_cell.angle_alpha   90.00
_cell.angle_beta   90.00
_cell.angle_gamma   90.00
#
_symmetry.space_group_name_H-M   'P 1'
#
loop_
_entity.id
_entity.type
_entity.pdbx_description
1 polymer ?
#
loop_
_entity_poly.entity_id
_entity_poly.type
_entity_poly.pdbx_seq_one_letter_code
_entity_poly.pdbx_strand_id
1 'polypeptide(L)'
;GYMSRVAFVMDDIMSHLGLSGRAFIPLLLGFGCSVPAVMASRALEHRKDRLKTILITPFMSCSARLPIYVLFSHMFFEKYAMLVCYSMYLLGIVVAIATAFVISKIDKSKAEHTLLIELPEYKTPNARTIAIYVWEKVKDYLTKAGTVIFVASIVMWLILNLGPQGYVTDISQSFGSMIGRALAPLLAPTGLGYWQIVVALIAGIAAKEVVVSSLSVLFGISNVASQAGMSTMAATLGTMGFTAANAYALMVFCLLYIPCTATIGTIHRETGSRKMTAAFVTFQLVVAWLVSFLVFQVLRILW
;
A
#
# COMPACT_ATOMS: atom_id res chain seq x y z
N GLY A 1 -28.32 -6.44 7.64
CA GLY A 1 -29.09 -5.19 7.51
C GLY A 1 -28.32 -4.17 6.69
N TYR A 2 -27.34 -3.49 7.28
CA TYR A 2 -26.59 -2.42 6.61
C TYR A 2 -25.71 -2.91 5.46
N MET A 3 -24.90 -3.96 5.68
CA MET A 3 -23.97 -4.46 4.65
C MET A 3 -24.67 -4.95 3.38
N SER A 4 -25.83 -5.60 3.52
CA SER A 4 -26.64 -6.07 2.39
C SER A 4 -27.25 -4.93 1.58
N ARG A 5 -27.68 -3.83 2.24
CA ARG A 5 -28.18 -2.63 1.54
C ARG A 5 -27.07 -1.89 0.80
N VAL A 6 -25.91 -1.72 1.45
CA VAL A 6 -24.75 -1.08 0.82
C VAL A 6 -24.31 -1.86 -0.42
N ALA A 7 -24.26 -3.19 -0.32
CA ALA A 7 -23.94 -4.04 -1.47
C ALA A 7 -24.94 -3.87 -2.62
N PHE A 8 -26.24 -3.78 -2.33
CA PHE A 8 -27.28 -3.55 -3.35
C PHE A 8 -27.14 -2.19 -4.04
N VAL A 9 -26.93 -1.11 -3.28
CA VAL A 9 -26.76 0.25 -3.86
C VAL A 9 -25.48 0.34 -4.69
N MET A 10 -24.44 -0.38 -4.31
CA MET A 10 -23.16 -0.40 -5.03
C MET A 10 -23.12 -1.39 -6.19
N ASP A 11 -24.15 -2.20 -6.38
CA ASP A 11 -24.16 -3.27 -7.38
C ASP A 11 -24.08 -2.71 -8.81
N ASP A 12 -24.80 -1.63 -9.09
CA ASP A 12 -24.77 -0.97 -10.41
C ASP A 12 -23.35 -0.48 -10.76
N ILE A 13 -22.69 0.21 -9.83
CA ILE A 13 -21.32 0.72 -10.03
C ILE A 13 -20.31 -0.43 -10.14
N MET A 14 -20.41 -1.44 -9.28
CA MET A 14 -19.47 -2.58 -9.26
C MET A 14 -19.64 -3.50 -10.47
N SER A 15 -20.88 -3.69 -10.96
CA SER A 15 -21.16 -4.53 -12.12
C SER A 15 -20.52 -3.99 -13.40
N HIS A 16 -20.45 -2.66 -13.57
CA HIS A 16 -19.69 -2.01 -14.65
C HIS A 16 -18.20 -2.32 -14.59
N LEU A 17 -17.67 -2.55 -13.39
CA LEU A 17 -16.28 -2.97 -13.15
C LEU A 17 -16.11 -4.49 -13.17
N GLY A 18 -17.17 -5.23 -13.51
CA GLY A 18 -17.18 -6.70 -13.54
C GLY A 18 -17.02 -7.32 -12.16
N LEU A 19 -17.50 -6.67 -11.10
CA LEU A 19 -17.46 -7.15 -9.72
C LEU A 19 -18.90 -7.21 -9.14
N SER A 20 -19.18 -8.15 -8.24
CA SER A 20 -20.40 -8.08 -7.44
C SER A 20 -20.43 -6.86 -6.50
N GLY A 21 -21.62 -6.30 -6.22
CA GLY A 21 -21.78 -5.22 -5.23
C GLY A 21 -21.26 -5.55 -3.83
N ARG A 22 -21.16 -6.85 -3.48
CA ARG A 22 -20.54 -7.33 -2.23
C ARG A 22 -19.04 -7.05 -2.15
N ALA A 23 -18.35 -6.87 -3.29
CA ALA A 23 -16.92 -6.56 -3.34
C ALA A 23 -16.59 -5.16 -2.81
N PHE A 24 -17.56 -4.25 -2.77
CA PHE A 24 -17.40 -2.92 -2.20
C PHE A 24 -17.01 -2.95 -0.71
N ILE A 25 -17.52 -3.93 0.05
CA ILE A 25 -17.26 -4.04 1.50
C ILE A 25 -15.77 -4.26 1.78
N PRO A 26 -15.10 -5.28 1.19
CA PRO A 26 -13.64 -5.42 1.25
C PRO A 26 -12.87 -4.15 0.85
N LEU A 27 -13.27 -3.49 -0.24
CA LEU A 27 -12.56 -2.31 -0.72
C LEU A 27 -12.63 -1.15 0.28
N LEU A 28 -13.79 -0.92 0.90
CA LEU A 28 -13.96 0.11 1.93
C LEU A 28 -13.15 -0.21 3.19
N LEU A 29 -13.08 -1.48 3.60
CA LEU A 29 -12.20 -1.95 4.68
C LEU A 29 -10.71 -1.70 4.37
N GLY A 30 -10.33 -1.66 3.09
CA GLY A 30 -8.96 -1.44 2.62
C GLY A 30 -8.37 -0.09 2.99
N PHE A 31 -9.20 0.95 3.17
CA PHE A 31 -8.76 2.26 3.66
C PHE A 31 -8.26 2.23 5.11
N GLY A 32 -8.72 1.25 5.91
CA GLY A 32 -8.16 0.98 7.22
C GLY A 32 -6.87 0.18 7.10
N CYS A 33 -7.00 -1.09 6.73
CA CYS A 33 -5.87 -2.00 6.53
C CYS A 33 -6.19 -3.04 5.46
N SER A 34 -5.25 -3.29 4.56
CA SER A 34 -5.42 -4.26 3.47
C SER A 34 -5.51 -5.70 3.97
N VAL A 35 -5.01 -6.03 5.17
CA VAL A 35 -5.08 -7.37 5.76
C VAL A 35 -6.52 -7.84 6.03
N PRO A 36 -7.33 -7.16 6.88
CA PRO A 36 -8.72 -7.56 7.11
C PRO A 36 -9.59 -7.40 5.85
N ALA A 37 -9.25 -6.46 4.97
CA ALA A 37 -9.93 -6.28 3.69
C ALA A 37 -9.76 -7.51 2.77
N VAL A 38 -8.53 -8.01 2.61
CA VAL A 38 -8.27 -9.25 1.86
C VAL A 38 -8.99 -10.44 2.50
N MET A 39 -9.02 -10.55 3.83
CA MET A 39 -9.78 -11.63 4.51
C MET A 39 -11.29 -11.52 4.30
N ALA A 40 -11.84 -10.31 4.23
CA ALA A 40 -13.26 -10.07 4.01
C ALA A 40 -13.72 -10.52 2.61
N SER A 41 -12.79 -10.63 1.65
CA SER A 41 -13.10 -11.16 0.31
C SER A 41 -13.62 -12.61 0.32
N ARG A 42 -13.44 -13.37 1.41
CA ARG A 42 -14.04 -14.70 1.59
C ARG A 42 -15.57 -14.71 1.53
N ALA A 43 -16.20 -13.56 1.81
CA ALA A 43 -17.64 -13.41 1.70
C ALA A 43 -18.14 -13.41 0.25
N LEU A 44 -17.25 -13.36 -0.74
CA LEU A 44 -17.56 -13.44 -2.17
C LEU A 44 -17.65 -14.92 -2.58
N GLU A 45 -18.79 -15.29 -3.16
CA GLU A 45 -19.12 -16.67 -3.54
C GLU A 45 -18.27 -17.17 -4.71
N HIS A 46 -18.04 -16.31 -5.71
CA HIS A 46 -17.27 -16.66 -6.89
C HIS A 46 -15.77 -16.42 -6.70
N ARG A 47 -14.97 -17.43 -7.05
CA ARG A 47 -13.50 -17.37 -6.94
C ARG A 47 -12.88 -16.26 -7.79
N LYS A 48 -13.40 -16.00 -8.99
CA LYS A 48 -12.88 -14.93 -9.88
C LYS A 48 -13.07 -13.56 -9.25
N ASP A 49 -14.25 -13.26 -8.74
CA ASP A 49 -14.56 -12.00 -8.04
C ASP A 49 -13.73 -11.83 -6.78
N ARG A 50 -13.54 -12.92 -6.03
CA ARG A 50 -12.65 -12.93 -4.88
C ARG A 50 -11.22 -12.55 -5.28
N LEU A 51 -10.66 -13.17 -6.30
CA LEU A 51 -9.29 -12.90 -6.76
C LEU A 51 -9.13 -11.47 -7.30
N LYS A 52 -10.09 -10.98 -8.09
CA LYS A 52 -10.10 -9.58 -8.56
C LYS A 52 -10.10 -8.60 -7.38
N THR A 53 -10.99 -8.82 -6.41
CA THR A 53 -11.08 -7.98 -5.21
C THR A 53 -9.77 -7.99 -4.40
N ILE A 54 -9.16 -9.17 -4.21
CA ILE A 54 -7.87 -9.31 -3.52
C ILE A 54 -6.76 -8.52 -4.24
N LEU A 55 -6.73 -8.54 -5.57
CA LEU A 55 -5.72 -7.84 -6.37
C LEU A 55 -5.87 -6.31 -6.29
N ILE A 56 -7.11 -5.82 -6.27
CA ILE A 56 -7.42 -4.38 -6.27
C ILE A 56 -7.29 -3.75 -4.88
N THR A 57 -7.57 -4.51 -3.81
CA THR A 57 -7.60 -4.02 -2.42
C THR A 57 -6.34 -3.25 -2.01
N PRO A 58 -5.10 -3.66 -2.35
CA PRO A 58 -3.89 -2.94 -1.96
C PRO A 58 -3.70 -1.55 -2.59
N PHE A 59 -4.45 -1.22 -3.64
CA PHE A 59 -4.44 0.14 -4.21
C PHE A 59 -5.23 1.14 -3.35
N MET A 60 -6.09 0.65 -2.44
CA MET A 60 -6.73 1.49 -1.44
C MET A 60 -5.69 1.99 -0.44
N SER A 61 -5.72 3.29 -0.14
CA SER A 61 -4.75 3.91 0.76
C SER A 61 -5.05 3.56 2.21
N CYS A 62 -4.23 2.69 2.80
CA CYS A 62 -4.33 2.37 4.23
C CYS A 62 -3.80 3.51 5.10
N SER A 63 -4.22 3.54 6.37
CA SER A 63 -3.81 4.57 7.33
C SER A 63 -2.29 4.67 7.53
N ALA A 64 -1.56 3.56 7.39
CA ALA A 64 -0.10 3.51 7.53
C ALA A 64 0.67 4.29 6.44
N ARG A 65 0.02 4.69 5.34
CA ARG A 65 0.62 5.51 4.29
C ARG A 65 0.54 7.01 4.57
N LEU A 66 -0.36 7.45 5.45
CA LEU A 66 -0.56 8.86 5.79
C LEU A 66 0.71 9.59 6.24
N PRO A 67 1.58 9.00 7.11
CA PRO A 67 2.80 9.67 7.54
C PRO A 67 3.72 10.05 6.38
N ILE A 68 3.77 9.23 5.33
CA ILE A 68 4.58 9.50 4.14
C ILE A 68 4.02 10.73 3.40
N TYR A 69 2.71 10.76 3.17
CA TYR A 69 2.07 11.86 2.43
C TYR A 69 2.20 13.18 3.18
N VAL A 70 1.93 13.17 4.48
CA VAL A 70 2.02 14.37 5.32
C VAL A 70 3.46 14.89 5.33
N LEU A 71 4.45 14.02 5.57
CA LEU A 71 5.86 14.43 5.59
C LEU A 71 6.30 15.08 4.28
N PHE A 72 6.11 14.39 3.15
CA PHE A 72 6.61 14.88 1.86
C PHE A 72 5.79 16.05 1.30
N SER A 73 4.49 16.10 1.58
CA SER A 73 3.65 17.23 1.15
C SER A 73 3.96 18.50 1.93
N HIS A 74 4.15 18.44 3.25
CA HIS A 74 4.56 19.61 4.03
C HIS A 74 5.98 20.06 3.69
N MET A 75 6.90 19.11 3.45
CA MET A 75 8.30 19.40 3.16
C MET A 75 8.52 20.06 1.79
N PHE A 76 7.74 19.70 0.75
CA PHE A 76 7.98 20.18 -0.62
C PHE A 76 6.88 21.07 -1.19
N PHE A 77 5.66 21.03 -0.64
CA PHE A 77 4.49 21.70 -1.22
C PHE A 77 3.76 22.64 -0.25
N GLU A 78 4.27 22.87 0.96
CA GLU A 78 3.78 23.77 2.02
C GLU A 78 2.31 24.26 1.85
N LYS A 79 2.09 25.31 1.03
CA LYS A 79 0.77 25.92 0.77
C LYS A 79 -0.29 24.94 0.20
N TYR A 80 0.13 23.96 -0.60
CA TYR A 80 -0.73 22.98 -1.27
C TYR A 80 -0.65 21.57 -0.63
N ALA A 81 -0.06 21.43 0.57
CA ALA A 81 0.18 20.13 1.19
C ALA A 81 -1.09 19.27 1.33
N MET A 82 -2.21 19.86 1.77
CA MET A 82 -3.48 19.14 1.89
C MET A 82 -4.03 18.66 0.55
N LEU A 83 -3.89 19.47 -0.51
CA LEU A 83 -4.36 19.13 -1.85
C LEU A 83 -3.53 17.97 -2.44
N VAL A 84 -2.22 17.97 -2.19
CA VAL A 84 -1.32 16.88 -2.55
C VAL A 84 -1.69 15.58 -1.82
N CYS A 85 -1.92 15.63 -0.50
CA CYS A 85 -2.41 14.48 0.25
C CYS A 85 -3.72 13.94 -0.30
N TYR A 86 -4.70 14.81 -0.58
CA TYR A 86 -5.99 14.41 -1.15
C TYR A 86 -5.83 13.76 -2.54
N SER A 87 -4.93 14.28 -3.37
CA SER A 87 -4.64 13.71 -4.69
C SER A 87 -4.16 12.26 -4.62
N MET A 88 -3.44 11.85 -3.57
CA MET A 88 -3.00 10.46 -3.38
C MET A 88 -4.16 9.51 -3.13
N TYR A 89 -5.16 9.93 -2.34
CA TYR A 89 -6.36 9.13 -2.11
C TYR A 89 -7.16 8.93 -3.39
N LEU A 90 -7.36 10.02 -4.14
CA LEU A 90 -8.09 9.98 -5.40
C LEU A 90 -7.35 9.15 -6.44
N LEU A 91 -6.03 9.29 -6.55
CA LEU A 91 -5.19 8.50 -7.46
C LEU A 91 -5.28 7.01 -7.14
N GLY A 92 -5.25 6.62 -5.86
CA GLY A 92 -5.40 5.22 -5.46
C GLY A 92 -6.74 4.62 -5.90
N ILE A 93 -7.84 5.36 -5.70
CA ILE A 93 -9.18 4.96 -6.15
C ILE A 93 -9.24 4.86 -7.68
N VAL A 94 -8.70 5.84 -8.40
CA VAL A 94 -8.67 5.83 -9.88
C VAL A 94 -7.87 4.64 -10.41
N VAL A 95 -6.70 4.35 -9.86
CA VAL A 95 -5.88 3.20 -10.26
C VAL A 95 -6.57 1.88 -9.92
N ALA A 96 -7.26 1.80 -8.78
CA ALA A 96 -8.05 0.64 -8.40
C ALA A 96 -9.19 0.36 -9.40
N ILE A 97 -9.96 1.41 -9.75
CA ILE A 97 -11.06 1.34 -10.73
C ILE A 97 -10.52 1.00 -12.12
N ALA A 98 -9.44 1.66 -12.57
CA ALA A 98 -8.83 1.39 -13.86
C ALA A 98 -8.32 -0.06 -13.95
N THR A 99 -7.68 -0.57 -12.90
CA THR A 99 -7.23 -1.96 -12.83
C THR A 99 -8.41 -2.93 -12.88
N ALA A 100 -9.48 -2.67 -12.11
CA ALA A 100 -10.69 -3.50 -12.13
C ALA A 100 -11.30 -3.58 -13.53
N PHE A 101 -11.41 -2.42 -14.19
CA PHE A 101 -11.94 -2.30 -15.54
C PHE A 101 -11.09 -3.04 -16.58
N VAL A 102 -9.76 -2.89 -16.52
CA VAL A 102 -8.83 -3.61 -17.41
C VAL A 102 -8.98 -5.12 -17.24
N ILE A 103 -9.03 -5.62 -16.01
CA ILE A 103 -9.20 -7.05 -15.74
C ILE A 103 -10.57 -7.55 -16.21
N SER A 104 -11.64 -6.80 -15.98
CA SER A 104 -12.99 -7.12 -16.45
C SER A 104 -13.03 -7.29 -17.97
N LYS A 105 -12.36 -6.39 -18.70
CA LYS A 105 -12.26 -6.44 -20.17
C LYS A 105 -11.49 -7.66 -20.67
N ILE A 106 -10.48 -8.12 -19.94
CA ILE A 106 -9.67 -9.30 -20.27
C ILE A 106 -10.44 -10.59 -19.97
N ASP A 107 -11.11 -10.66 -18.81
CA ASP A 107 -11.72 -11.90 -18.33
C ASP A 107 -13.04 -12.23 -19.06
N LYS A 108 -13.68 -11.27 -19.77
CA LYS A 108 -14.98 -11.40 -20.50
C LYS A 108 -16.13 -12.05 -19.72
N SER A 109 -15.90 -12.39 -18.45
CA SER A 109 -16.78 -13.13 -17.58
C SER A 109 -17.76 -12.12 -17.01
N LYS A 110 -18.89 -11.93 -17.70
CA LYS A 110 -20.06 -11.28 -17.10
C LYS A 110 -20.46 -12.14 -15.91
N ALA A 111 -20.16 -11.65 -14.73
CA ALA A 111 -20.69 -12.18 -13.50
C ALA A 111 -22.18 -11.76 -13.50
N GLU A 112 -23.02 -12.50 -14.22
CA GLU A 112 -24.47 -12.36 -14.09
C GLU A 112 -24.84 -12.85 -12.70
N HIS A 113 -25.05 -11.90 -11.80
CA HIS A 113 -25.44 -12.18 -10.44
C HIS A 113 -26.84 -11.63 -10.27
N THR A 114 -27.82 -12.50 -10.43
CA THR A 114 -29.19 -12.27 -9.96
C THR A 114 -29.11 -12.16 -8.44
N LEU A 115 -28.83 -10.97 -7.94
CA LEU A 115 -28.60 -10.66 -6.55
C LEU A 115 -29.95 -10.63 -5.82
N LEU A 116 -30.55 -11.81 -5.62
CA LEU A 116 -31.78 -11.96 -4.85
C LEU A 116 -31.42 -11.95 -3.36
N ILE A 117 -31.05 -10.78 -2.85
CA ILE A 117 -30.81 -10.57 -1.43
C ILE A 117 -32.15 -10.28 -0.78
N GLU A 118 -32.71 -11.25 -0.06
CA GLU A 118 -33.74 -10.95 0.93
C GLU A 118 -33.13 -9.99 1.96
N LEU A 119 -33.70 -8.79 2.05
CA LEU A 119 -33.21 -7.76 2.96
C LEU A 119 -33.48 -8.20 4.41
N PRO A 120 -32.45 -8.56 5.20
CA PRO A 120 -32.68 -8.96 6.57
C PRO A 120 -33.08 -7.74 7.40
N GLU A 121 -33.99 -7.95 8.34
CA GLU A 121 -34.42 -6.94 9.30
C GLU A 121 -33.24 -6.34 10.07
N TYR A 122 -33.39 -5.08 10.48
CA TYR A 122 -32.40 -4.43 11.34
C TYR A 122 -32.42 -5.06 12.72
N LYS A 123 -31.38 -5.82 13.04
CA LYS A 123 -31.13 -6.33 14.38
C LYS A 123 -30.30 -5.32 15.17
N THR A 124 -30.67 -5.06 16.42
CA THR A 124 -29.84 -4.28 17.34
C THR A 124 -28.61 -5.11 17.73
N PRO A 125 -27.41 -4.55 17.64
CA PRO A 125 -26.21 -5.32 17.92
C PRO A 125 -26.04 -5.54 19.43
N ASN A 126 -25.83 -6.78 19.84
CA ASN A 126 -25.51 -7.10 21.24
C ASN A 126 -24.04 -6.75 21.52
N ALA A 127 -23.80 -5.83 22.45
CA ALA A 127 -22.45 -5.38 22.82
C ALA A 127 -21.52 -6.53 23.23
N ARG A 128 -22.04 -7.54 23.93
CA ARG A 128 -21.26 -8.73 24.33
C ARG A 128 -20.80 -9.53 23.11
N THR A 129 -21.71 -9.72 22.16
CA THR A 129 -21.42 -10.44 20.90
C THR A 129 -20.39 -9.67 20.08
N ILE A 130 -20.53 -8.34 19.95
CA ILE A 130 -19.54 -7.50 19.27
C ILE A 130 -18.16 -7.66 19.94
N ALA A 131 -18.09 -7.56 21.28
CA ALA A 131 -16.83 -7.65 22.00
C ALA A 131 -16.13 -9.00 21.75
N ILE A 132 -16.88 -10.12 21.77
CA ILE A 132 -16.34 -11.45 21.48
C ILE A 132 -15.82 -11.52 20.04
N TYR A 133 -16.61 -11.08 19.05
CA TYR A 133 -16.19 -11.10 17.65
C TYR A 133 -14.97 -10.22 17.38
N VAL A 134 -14.94 -9.02 17.95
CA VAL A 134 -13.79 -8.11 17.84
C VAL A 134 -12.56 -8.76 18.48
N TRP A 135 -12.69 -9.33 19.67
CA TRP A 135 -11.58 -9.99 20.36
C TRP A 135 -11.04 -11.19 19.57
N GLU A 136 -11.90 -12.03 19.02
CA GLU A 136 -11.48 -13.14 18.16
C GLU A 136 -10.75 -12.65 16.92
N LYS A 137 -11.24 -11.59 16.25
CA LYS A 137 -10.57 -11.01 15.08
C LYS A 137 -9.22 -10.37 15.44
N VAL A 138 -9.12 -9.70 16.58
CA VAL A 138 -7.86 -9.14 17.08
C VAL A 138 -6.86 -10.25 17.39
N LYS A 139 -7.29 -11.31 18.08
CA LYS A 139 -6.45 -12.49 18.36
C LYS A 139 -5.96 -13.15 17.07
N ASP A 140 -6.85 -13.34 16.11
CA ASP A 140 -6.50 -13.87 14.79
C ASP A 140 -5.46 -12.99 14.08
N TYR A 141 -5.63 -11.67 14.12
CA TYR A 141 -4.65 -10.72 13.57
C TYR A 141 -3.30 -10.81 14.29
N LEU A 142 -3.28 -10.77 15.63
CA LEU A 142 -2.05 -10.81 16.42
C LEU A 142 -1.25 -12.09 16.18
N THR A 143 -1.93 -13.24 16.17
CA THR A 143 -1.27 -14.54 15.98
C THR A 143 -0.82 -14.76 14.55
N LYS A 144 -1.64 -14.39 13.55
CA LYS A 144 -1.39 -14.72 12.14
C LYS A 144 -0.59 -13.67 11.38
N ALA A 145 -0.80 -12.39 11.68
CA ALA A 145 -0.06 -11.27 11.05
C ALA A 145 1.13 -10.84 11.91
N GLY A 146 1.01 -10.86 13.23
CA GLY A 146 2.09 -10.47 14.14
C GLY A 146 3.34 -11.36 14.02
N THR A 147 3.16 -12.68 13.83
CA THR A 147 4.29 -13.60 13.56
C THR A 147 5.03 -13.26 12.27
N VAL A 148 4.31 -12.89 11.20
CA VAL A 148 4.91 -12.49 9.92
C VAL A 148 5.65 -11.16 10.06
N ILE A 149 5.07 -10.19 10.77
CA ILE A 149 5.68 -8.88 11.02
C ILE A 149 6.96 -9.06 11.85
N PHE A 150 6.92 -9.85 12.93
CA PHE A 150 8.08 -10.08 13.80
C PHE A 150 9.27 -10.69 13.04
N VAL A 151 9.02 -11.74 12.25
CA VAL A 151 10.06 -12.35 11.41
C VAL A 151 10.57 -11.35 10.36
N ALA A 152 9.67 -10.60 9.71
CA ALA A 152 10.06 -9.58 8.74
C ALA A 152 10.93 -8.48 9.37
N SER A 153 10.61 -8.03 10.58
CA SER A 153 11.39 -7.02 11.30
C SER A 153 12.80 -7.52 11.66
N ILE A 154 12.95 -8.78 12.08
CA ILE A 154 14.26 -9.38 12.33
C ILE A 154 15.08 -9.45 11.03
N VAL A 155 14.48 -9.93 9.95
CA VAL A 155 15.14 -10.03 8.64
C VAL A 155 15.56 -8.64 8.14
N MET A 156 14.67 -7.65 8.24
CA MET A 156 14.98 -6.27 7.89
C MET A 156 16.08 -5.68 8.75
N TRP A 157 16.07 -5.94 10.06
CA TRP A 157 17.11 -5.49 10.96
C TRP A 157 18.47 -6.07 10.57
N LEU A 158 18.55 -7.36 10.23
CA LEU A 158 19.77 -7.99 9.73
C LEU A 158 20.24 -7.36 8.42
N ILE A 159 19.34 -7.13 7.46
CA ILE A 159 19.68 -6.52 6.16
C ILE A 159 20.22 -5.09 6.35
N LEU A 160 19.65 -4.33 7.29
CA LEU A 160 20.01 -2.92 7.51
C LEU A 160 21.23 -2.72 8.41
N ASN A 161 21.56 -3.67 9.30
CA ASN A 161 22.64 -3.52 10.29
C ASN A 161 23.83 -4.48 10.09
N LEU A 162 23.70 -5.56 9.30
CA LEU A 162 24.85 -6.34 8.86
C LEU A 162 25.36 -5.86 7.51
N GLY A 163 26.68 -5.90 7.36
CA GLY A 163 27.40 -5.79 6.10
C GLY A 163 28.35 -6.97 5.88
N PRO A 164 29.11 -6.98 4.78
CA PRO A 164 30.04 -8.06 4.42
C PRO A 164 31.18 -8.23 5.43
N GLN A 165 31.46 -7.18 6.20
CA GLN A 165 32.53 -7.11 7.19
C GLN A 165 32.03 -7.28 8.65
N GLY A 166 30.74 -7.55 8.87
CA GLY A 166 30.16 -7.73 10.21
C GLY A 166 29.04 -6.73 10.56
N TYR A 167 28.91 -6.40 11.85
CA TYR A 167 27.92 -5.42 12.35
C TYR A 167 28.38 -3.99 12.02
N VAL A 168 27.54 -3.22 11.34
CA VAL A 168 27.89 -1.90 10.83
C VAL A 168 27.06 -0.83 11.53
N THR A 169 27.71 0.22 12.04
CA THR A 169 27.05 1.39 12.63
C THR A 169 26.56 2.38 11.57
N ASP A 170 27.22 2.42 10.41
CA ASP A 170 26.82 3.20 9.24
C ASP A 170 26.04 2.37 8.22
N ILE A 171 24.76 2.72 8.01
CA ILE A 171 23.88 2.00 7.06
C ILE A 171 24.45 1.99 5.63
N SER A 172 25.34 2.93 5.29
CA SER A 172 25.99 3.04 3.98
C SER A 172 26.85 1.84 3.57
N GLN A 173 27.26 0.97 4.51
CA GLN A 173 27.97 -0.29 4.22
C GLN A 173 27.15 -1.55 4.51
N SER A 174 25.86 -1.39 4.85
CA SER A 174 24.95 -2.50 5.11
C SER A 174 24.62 -3.30 3.83
N PHE A 175 24.16 -4.54 3.97
CA PHE A 175 23.56 -5.31 2.87
C PHE A 175 22.40 -4.54 2.21
N GLY A 176 21.64 -3.78 3.00
CA GLY A 176 20.61 -2.87 2.52
C GLY A 176 21.17 -1.88 1.50
N SER A 177 22.29 -1.21 1.78
CA SER A 177 22.91 -0.26 0.84
C SER A 177 23.35 -0.90 -0.47
N MET A 178 23.87 -2.14 -0.44
CA MET A 178 24.26 -2.88 -1.65
C MET A 178 23.05 -3.20 -2.52
N ILE A 179 21.97 -3.72 -1.92
CA ILE A 179 20.71 -3.99 -2.62
C ILE A 179 20.11 -2.67 -3.15
N GLY A 180 20.15 -1.62 -2.35
CA GLY A 180 19.68 -0.29 -2.72
C GLY A 180 20.41 0.28 -3.93
N ARG A 181 21.75 0.17 -3.97
CA ARG A 181 22.56 0.60 -5.12
C ARG A 181 22.34 -0.27 -6.35
N ALA A 182 22.10 -1.57 -6.18
CA ALA A 182 21.78 -2.47 -7.29
C ALA A 182 20.41 -2.18 -7.92
N LEU A 183 19.42 -1.78 -7.11
CA LEU A 183 18.06 -1.46 -7.54
C LEU A 183 17.87 0.03 -7.94
N ALA A 184 18.76 0.93 -7.51
CA ALA A 184 18.77 2.34 -7.88
C ALA A 184 18.63 2.61 -9.39
N PRO A 185 19.34 1.94 -10.32
CA PRO A 185 19.20 2.21 -11.76
C PRO A 185 17.80 1.89 -12.28
N LEU A 186 17.09 0.92 -11.69
CA LEU A 186 15.72 0.57 -12.09
C LEU A 186 14.71 1.66 -11.69
N LEU A 187 15.01 2.39 -10.61
CA LEU A 187 14.19 3.49 -10.07
C LEU A 187 14.69 4.89 -10.50
N ALA A 188 15.83 4.97 -11.18
CA ALA A 188 16.32 6.20 -11.79
C ALA A 188 15.33 6.86 -12.77
N PRO A 189 14.67 6.12 -13.71
CA PRO A 189 13.72 6.75 -14.64
C PRO A 189 12.48 7.31 -13.96
N THR A 190 12.13 6.85 -12.75
CA THR A 190 11.00 7.38 -11.97
C THR A 190 11.40 8.55 -11.06
N GLY A 191 12.64 9.06 -11.14
CA GLY A 191 13.15 10.12 -10.26
C GLY A 191 13.57 9.63 -8.87
N LEU A 192 13.63 8.31 -8.64
CA LEU A 192 13.90 7.68 -7.35
C LEU A 192 15.24 6.93 -7.33
N GLY A 193 16.18 7.30 -8.19
CA GLY A 193 17.49 6.64 -8.37
C GLY A 193 18.48 6.81 -7.21
N TYR A 194 18.01 7.19 -6.01
CA TYR A 194 18.83 7.40 -4.83
C TYR A 194 18.81 6.15 -3.95
N TRP A 195 19.98 5.58 -3.69
CA TRP A 195 20.07 4.33 -2.91
C TRP A 195 19.41 4.46 -1.52
N GLN A 196 19.46 5.64 -0.88
CA GLN A 196 18.80 5.90 0.40
C GLN A 196 17.29 5.68 0.32
N ILE A 197 16.67 6.18 -0.75
CA ILE A 197 15.23 6.06 -0.98
C ILE A 197 14.88 4.60 -1.28
N VAL A 198 15.68 3.92 -2.10
CA VAL A 198 15.47 2.50 -2.38
C VAL A 198 15.55 1.66 -1.11
N VAL A 199 16.54 1.90 -0.24
CA VAL A 199 16.65 1.22 1.06
C VAL A 199 15.44 1.50 1.94
N ALA A 200 14.99 2.74 2.01
CA ALA A 200 13.78 3.10 2.76
C ALA A 200 12.51 2.41 2.21
N LEU A 201 12.39 2.29 0.89
CA LEU A 201 11.29 1.56 0.24
C LEU A 201 11.32 0.06 0.54
N ILE A 202 12.52 -0.55 0.57
CA ILE A 202 12.69 -1.96 0.96
C ILE A 202 12.26 -2.15 2.41
N ALA A 203 12.67 -1.27 3.33
CA ALA A 203 12.21 -1.29 4.71
C ALA A 203 10.68 -1.12 4.82
N GLY A 204 10.11 -0.31 3.93
CA GLY A 204 8.67 -0.13 3.78
C GLY A 204 7.87 -1.38 3.39
N ILE A 205 8.52 -2.44 2.90
CA ILE A 205 7.87 -3.72 2.60
C ILE A 205 7.45 -4.40 3.91
N ALA A 206 8.22 -4.27 4.99
CA ALA A 206 7.85 -4.82 6.29
C ALA A 206 6.63 -4.07 6.87
N ALA A 207 6.72 -2.74 6.95
CA ALA A 207 5.65 -1.87 7.41
C ALA A 207 5.78 -0.49 6.74
N LYS A 208 4.66 0.11 6.31
CA LYS A 208 4.70 1.29 5.42
C LYS A 208 5.19 2.54 6.14
N GLU A 209 4.81 2.70 7.39
CA GLU A 209 5.24 3.75 8.29
C GLU A 209 6.76 3.75 8.54
N VAL A 210 7.41 2.58 8.38
CA VAL A 210 8.86 2.43 8.57
C VAL A 210 9.64 3.19 7.49
N VAL A 211 9.06 3.49 6.32
CA VAL A 211 9.73 4.30 5.28
C VAL A 211 10.20 5.64 5.86
N VAL A 212 9.34 6.33 6.60
CA VAL A 212 9.66 7.63 7.22
C VAL A 212 10.75 7.48 8.29
N SER A 213 10.65 6.44 9.12
CA SER A 213 11.65 6.15 10.14
C SER A 213 13.01 5.82 9.52
N SER A 214 13.05 5.00 8.47
CA SER A 214 14.28 4.65 7.76
C SER A 214 14.93 5.87 7.10
N LEU A 215 14.15 6.78 6.50
CA LEU A 215 14.69 8.03 5.97
C LEU A 215 15.29 8.90 7.09
N SER A 216 14.63 8.98 8.24
CA SER A 216 15.13 9.72 9.40
C SER A 216 16.52 9.23 9.83
N VAL A 217 16.69 7.91 9.94
CA VAL A 217 17.97 7.30 10.30
C VAL A 217 19.03 7.48 9.21
N LEU A 218 18.67 7.29 7.93
CA LEU A 218 19.58 7.42 6.79
C LEU A 218 20.13 8.84 6.60
N PHE A 219 19.32 9.85 6.91
CA PHE A 219 19.71 11.27 6.84
C PHE A 219 20.25 11.81 8.18
N GLY A 220 20.33 10.98 9.23
CA GLY A 220 20.85 11.37 10.54
C GLY A 220 19.96 12.36 11.31
N ILE A 221 18.65 12.36 11.04
CA ILE A 221 17.69 13.31 11.62
C ILE A 221 16.89 12.59 12.71
N SER A 222 17.02 13.07 13.96
CA SER A 222 16.39 12.45 15.13
C SER A 222 14.86 12.64 15.17
N ASN A 223 14.32 13.74 14.63
CA ASN A 223 12.87 13.94 14.54
C ASN A 223 12.42 14.71 13.28
N VAL A 224 12.06 13.96 12.25
CA VAL A 224 11.53 14.49 10.98
C VAL A 224 10.10 15.02 11.07
N ALA A 225 9.39 14.80 12.17
CA ALA A 225 8.05 15.38 12.37
C ALA A 225 8.11 16.83 12.89
N SER A 226 9.30 17.29 13.31
CA SER A 226 9.52 18.69 13.72
C SER A 226 9.78 19.59 12.51
N GLN A 227 9.36 20.86 12.58
CA GLN A 227 9.60 21.84 11.50
C GLN A 227 11.11 21.96 11.16
N ALA A 228 11.97 21.95 12.17
CA ALA A 228 13.43 22.01 12.00
C ALA A 228 14.01 20.73 11.37
N GLY A 229 13.45 19.55 11.70
CA GLY A 229 13.84 18.29 11.08
C GLY A 229 13.42 18.22 9.61
N MET A 230 12.21 18.70 9.28
CA MET A 230 11.72 18.75 7.90
C MET A 230 12.56 19.68 7.03
N SER A 231 12.92 20.88 7.50
CA SER A 231 13.75 21.80 6.73
C SER A 231 15.17 21.28 6.50
N THR A 232 15.76 20.61 7.51
CA THR A 232 17.08 19.97 7.39
C THR A 232 17.04 18.82 6.37
N MET A 233 15.98 18.00 6.40
CA MET A 233 15.76 16.93 5.43
C MET A 233 15.57 17.49 4.02
N ALA A 234 14.75 18.53 3.86
CA ALA A 234 14.51 19.20 2.59
C ALA A 234 15.82 19.75 1.99
N ALA A 235 16.63 20.41 2.81
CA ALA A 235 17.92 20.96 2.39
C ALA A 235 18.89 19.86 1.94
N THR A 236 18.98 18.77 2.72
CA THR A 236 19.86 17.62 2.39
C THR A 236 19.39 16.89 1.13
N LEU A 237 18.08 16.75 0.95
CA LEU A 237 17.50 16.21 -0.28
C LEU A 237 17.77 17.13 -1.47
N GLY A 238 17.67 18.45 -1.26
CA GLY A 238 17.97 19.47 -2.27
C GLY A 238 19.41 19.42 -2.78
N THR A 239 20.40 19.23 -1.90
CA THR A 239 21.81 19.11 -2.31
C THR A 239 22.08 17.85 -3.15
N MET A 240 21.28 16.81 -2.97
CA MET A 240 21.33 15.60 -3.79
C MET A 240 20.61 15.74 -5.13
N GLY A 241 19.95 16.87 -5.41
CA GLY A 241 19.14 17.06 -6.62
C GLY A 241 17.72 16.48 -6.50
N PHE A 242 17.24 16.24 -5.29
CA PHE A 242 15.88 15.76 -5.07
C PHE A 242 14.87 16.91 -5.11
N THR A 243 14.03 16.93 -6.13
CA THR A 243 13.04 17.99 -6.39
C THR A 243 11.64 17.62 -5.89
N ALA A 244 10.72 18.58 -5.90
CA ALA A 244 9.31 18.35 -5.58
C ALA A 244 8.66 17.29 -6.48
N ALA A 245 9.08 17.18 -7.75
CA ALA A 245 8.64 16.13 -8.67
C ALA A 245 9.03 14.73 -8.17
N ASN A 246 10.25 14.56 -7.65
CA ASN A 246 10.70 13.30 -7.06
C ASN A 246 9.91 12.97 -5.80
N ALA A 247 9.59 13.97 -4.96
CA ALA A 247 8.78 13.79 -3.76
C ALA A 247 7.39 13.26 -4.11
N TYR A 248 6.76 13.83 -5.13
CA TYR A 248 5.44 13.38 -5.58
C TYR A 248 5.49 11.98 -6.22
N ALA A 249 6.51 11.71 -7.05
CA ALA A 249 6.74 10.38 -7.61
C ALA A 249 6.96 9.31 -6.53
N LEU A 250 7.67 9.65 -5.45
CA LEU A 250 7.87 8.80 -4.28
C LEU A 250 6.56 8.50 -3.55
N MET A 251 5.70 9.51 -3.33
CA MET A 251 4.40 9.30 -2.70
C MET A 251 3.51 8.38 -3.54
N VAL A 252 3.47 8.58 -4.86
CA VAL A 252 2.74 7.70 -5.80
C VAL A 252 3.31 6.28 -5.79
N PHE A 253 4.62 6.12 -5.77
CA PHE A 253 5.25 4.81 -5.68
C PHE A 253 4.90 4.12 -4.35
N CYS A 254 5.01 4.82 -3.22
CA CYS A 254 4.64 4.33 -1.89
C CYS A 254 3.16 3.93 -1.77
N LEU A 255 2.28 4.62 -2.52
CA LEU A 255 0.86 4.31 -2.61
C LEU A 255 0.61 2.99 -3.37
N LEU A 256 1.28 2.77 -4.49
CA LEU A 256 0.92 1.70 -5.43
C LEU A 256 1.80 0.45 -5.34
N TYR A 257 3.01 0.56 -4.77
CA TYR A 257 3.95 -0.56 -4.73
C TYR A 257 3.49 -1.69 -3.81
N ILE A 258 4.31 -2.75 -3.82
CA ILE A 258 4.19 -3.99 -3.05
C ILE A 258 3.56 -3.73 -1.67
N PRO A 259 2.47 -4.43 -1.29
CA PRO A 259 1.83 -4.23 0.00
C PRO A 259 2.72 -4.72 1.15
N CYS A 260 2.35 -4.43 2.40
CA CYS A 260 3.15 -4.87 3.55
C CYS A 260 3.21 -6.41 3.64
N THR A 261 4.26 -6.95 4.25
CA THR A 261 4.48 -8.41 4.41
C THR A 261 3.27 -9.13 5.01
N ALA A 262 2.57 -8.51 5.96
CA ALA A 262 1.34 -9.03 6.55
C ALA A 262 0.22 -9.22 5.50
N THR A 263 0.10 -8.28 4.56
CA THR A 263 -0.87 -8.36 3.46
C THR A 263 -0.45 -9.42 2.45
N ILE A 264 0.83 -9.50 2.09
CA ILE A 264 1.35 -10.56 1.19
C ILE A 264 1.08 -11.95 1.77
N GLY A 265 1.36 -12.15 3.07
CA GLY A 265 1.08 -13.40 3.75
C GLY A 265 -0.42 -13.76 3.76
N THR A 266 -1.28 -12.76 3.90
CA THR A 266 -2.73 -12.94 3.83
C THR A 266 -3.20 -13.26 2.41
N ILE A 267 -2.69 -12.54 1.40
CA ILE A 267 -2.95 -12.83 -0.02
C ILE A 267 -2.55 -14.27 -0.32
N HIS A 268 -1.38 -14.72 0.16
CA HIS A 268 -0.92 -16.09 -0.06
C HIS A 268 -1.89 -17.13 0.51
N ARG A 269 -2.38 -16.91 1.73
CA ARG A 269 -3.37 -17.78 2.38
C ARG A 269 -4.71 -17.81 1.64
N GLU A 270 -5.22 -16.67 1.17
CA GLU A 270 -6.49 -16.61 0.43
C GLU A 270 -6.41 -17.16 -0.99
N THR A 271 -5.23 -17.03 -1.59
CA THR A 271 -4.99 -17.41 -2.98
C THR A 271 -4.63 -18.89 -3.12
N GLY A 272 -3.98 -19.47 -2.11
CA GLY A 272 -3.57 -20.88 -2.06
C GLY A 272 -2.43 -21.25 -3.02
N SER A 273 -1.84 -20.28 -3.73
CA SER A 273 -0.79 -20.53 -4.73
C SER A 273 0.30 -19.47 -4.65
N ARG A 274 1.55 -19.91 -4.48
CA ARG A 274 2.74 -19.03 -4.48
C ARG A 274 2.91 -18.30 -5.81
N LYS A 275 2.63 -18.98 -6.93
CA LYS A 275 2.74 -18.41 -8.28
C LYS A 275 1.78 -17.23 -8.46
N MET A 276 0.54 -17.35 -7.98
CA MET A 276 -0.42 -16.25 -8.09
C MET A 276 -0.12 -15.10 -7.13
N THR A 277 0.36 -15.37 -5.92
CA THR A 277 0.81 -14.31 -5.01
C THR A 277 1.97 -13.52 -5.61
N ALA A 278 2.95 -14.22 -6.19
CA ALA A 278 4.05 -13.57 -6.90
C ALA A 278 3.54 -12.74 -8.09
N ALA A 279 2.62 -13.28 -8.89
CA ALA A 279 2.01 -12.55 -10.00
C ALA A 279 1.31 -11.26 -9.54
N PHE A 280 0.58 -11.28 -8.42
CA PHE A 280 -0.10 -10.10 -7.87
C PHE A 280 0.90 -9.04 -7.39
N VAL A 281 1.94 -9.46 -6.67
CA VAL A 281 3.00 -8.56 -6.18
C VAL A 281 3.78 -7.94 -7.34
N THR A 282 4.14 -8.75 -8.34
CA THR A 282 4.84 -8.27 -9.55
C THR A 282 3.95 -7.32 -10.34
N PHE A 283 2.66 -7.64 -10.51
CA PHE A 283 1.71 -6.76 -11.18
C PHE A 283 1.61 -5.39 -10.48
N GLN A 284 1.48 -5.38 -9.15
CA GLN A 284 1.44 -4.14 -8.37
C GLN A 284 2.74 -3.33 -8.50
N LEU A 285 3.89 -4.00 -8.45
CA LEU A 285 5.18 -3.35 -8.64
C LEU A 285 5.31 -2.71 -10.04
N VAL A 286 4.88 -3.41 -11.09
CA VAL A 286 4.89 -2.90 -12.46
C VAL A 286 3.94 -1.70 -12.60
N VAL A 287 2.72 -1.78 -12.06
CA VAL A 287 1.77 -0.66 -12.07
C VAL A 287 2.34 0.54 -11.32
N ALA A 288 2.92 0.33 -10.12
CA ALA A 288 3.54 1.38 -9.34
C ALA A 288 4.69 2.07 -10.09
N TRP A 289 5.54 1.28 -10.74
CA TRP A 289 6.65 1.79 -11.53
C TRP A 289 6.15 2.61 -12.73
N LEU A 290 5.17 2.09 -13.49
CA LEU A 290 4.61 2.78 -14.65
C LEU A 290 3.91 4.08 -14.27
N VAL A 291 3.07 4.07 -13.23
CA VAL A 291 2.33 5.27 -12.81
C VAL A 291 3.29 6.31 -12.23
N SER A 292 4.26 5.89 -11.40
CA SER A 292 5.29 6.80 -10.87
C SER A 292 6.17 7.38 -11.99
N PHE A 293 6.55 6.58 -12.98
CA PHE A 293 7.28 7.03 -14.17
C PHE A 293 6.51 8.11 -14.94
N LEU A 294 5.24 7.84 -15.26
CA LEU A 294 4.39 8.78 -15.99
C LEU A 294 4.23 10.09 -15.23
N VAL A 295 3.94 10.00 -13.94
CA VAL A 295 3.77 11.17 -13.08
C VAL A 295 5.07 11.99 -12.99
N PHE A 296 6.21 11.33 -12.81
CA PHE A 296 7.51 12.00 -12.77
C PHE A 296 7.81 12.73 -14.09
N GLN A 297 7.59 12.06 -15.23
CA GLN A 297 7.87 12.64 -16.54
C GLN A 297 6.93 13.82 -16.84
N VAL A 298 5.65 13.74 -16.49
CA VAL A 298 4.69 14.85 -16.64
C VAL A 298 5.10 16.03 -15.77
N LEU A 299 5.45 15.80 -14.50
CA LEU A 299 5.87 16.87 -13.60
C LEU A 299 7.18 17.51 -14.04
N ARG A 300 8.13 16.73 -14.56
CA ARG A 300 9.39 17.23 -15.12
C ARG A 300 9.20 18.08 -16.39
N ILE A 301 8.10 17.91 -17.12
CA ILE A 301 7.78 18.75 -18.28
C ILE A 301 7.08 20.04 -17.84
N LEU A 302 6.29 19.97 -16.77
CA LEU A 302 5.56 21.11 -16.22
C LEU A 302 6.42 22.09 -15.39
N TRP A 303 7.56 21.63 -14.89
CA TRP A 303 8.51 22.36 -14.04
C TRP A 303 9.91 22.37 -14.66
#